data_AF-A0A2E7SV05-F1
#
_entry.id   AF-A0A2E7SV05-F1
#
_cell.length_a   1.000
_cell.length_b   1.000
_cell.length_c   1.000
_cell.angle_alpha   90.00
_cell.angle_beta   90.00
_cell.angle_gamma   90.00
#
_symmetry.space_group_name_H-M   'P 1'
#
loop_
_entity.id
_entity.type
_entity.pdbx_description
1 polymer ?
#
loop_
_entity_poly.entity_id
_entity_poly.type
_entity_poly.pdbx_seq_one_letter_code
_entity_poly.pdbx_strand_id
1 'polypeptide(L)'
;MKAIKFQDLEFKDISETHGENAVQTYLEFENGYDISVVKHKFSYGGDKGMYEVGCFYNNHMVDPASWGDTVKGWLNPEDVEKEIALVQAL
;
A
#
# COMPACT_ATOMS: atom_id res chain seq x y z
N MET A 1 -1.58 14.00 -14.09
CA MET A 1 -2.04 13.39 -12.83
C MET A 1 -1.43 14.14 -11.66
N LYS A 2 -2.17 14.30 -10.55
CA LYS A 2 -1.65 14.89 -9.32
C LYS A 2 -0.85 13.81 -8.58
N ALA A 3 0.42 14.07 -8.28
CA ALA A 3 1.22 13.15 -7.48
C ALA A 3 0.64 13.07 -6.06
N ILE A 4 0.37 11.85 -5.59
CA ILE A 4 -0.09 11.59 -4.22
C ILE A 4 1.13 11.54 -3.30
N LYS A 5 1.07 12.26 -2.18
CA LYS A 5 2.11 12.24 -1.16
C LYS A 5 1.72 11.36 0.00
N PHE A 6 2.71 10.72 0.62
CA PHE A 6 2.50 9.83 1.75
C PHE A 6 1.81 10.56 2.91
N GLN A 7 2.17 11.83 3.12
CA GLN A 7 1.56 12.68 4.15
C GLN A 7 0.09 13.00 3.90
N ASP A 8 -0.38 12.87 2.66
CA ASP A 8 -1.79 13.06 2.29
C ASP A 8 -2.62 11.78 2.50
N LEU A 9 -1.99 10.65 2.84
CA LEU A 9 -2.68 9.39 3.03
C LEU A 9 -3.41 9.36 4.36
N GLU A 10 -4.71 9.13 4.30
CA GLU A 10 -5.55 8.94 5.49
C GLU A 10 -5.51 7.47 5.93
N PHE A 11 -4.73 7.21 6.98
CA PHE A 11 -4.63 5.88 7.58
C PHE A 11 -5.73 5.65 8.61
N LYS A 12 -6.41 4.50 8.50
CA LYS A 12 -7.38 3.99 9.46
C LYS A 12 -6.70 2.99 10.38
N ASP A 13 -7.09 3.02 11.65
CA ASP A 13 -6.68 2.01 12.62
C ASP A 13 -7.39 0.68 12.32
N ILE A 14 -6.60 -0.39 12.18
CA ILE A 14 -7.07 -1.76 11.95
C ILE A 14 -6.52 -2.73 13.02
N SER A 15 -6.18 -2.19 14.19
CA SER A 15 -5.51 -2.93 15.27
C SER A 15 -6.32 -4.11 15.79
N GLU A 16 -7.66 -4.04 15.73
CA GLU A 16 -8.55 -5.13 16.14
C GLU A 16 -8.35 -6.41 15.32
N THR A 17 -7.93 -6.28 14.06
CA THR A 17 -7.80 -7.40 13.12
C THR A 17 -6.34 -7.75 12.82
N HIS A 18 -5.43 -6.77 12.85
CA HIS A 18 -4.02 -6.94 12.42
C HIS A 18 -3.00 -6.71 13.55
N GLY A 19 -3.48 -6.52 14.79
CA GLY A 19 -2.67 -6.34 15.99
C GLY A 19 -2.35 -4.89 16.29
N GLU A 20 -1.84 -4.65 17.50
CA GLU A 20 -1.60 -3.30 18.04
C GLU A 20 -0.83 -2.37 17.08
N ASN A 21 -1.31 -1.13 16.93
CA ASN A 21 -0.77 -0.08 16.05
C ASN A 21 -0.80 -0.41 14.55
N ALA A 22 -1.65 -1.36 14.14
CA ALA A 22 -1.84 -1.64 12.74
C ALA A 22 -2.68 -0.54 12.09
N VAL A 23 -2.21 -0.05 10.95
CA VAL A 23 -2.89 0.99 10.17
C VAL A 23 -2.94 0.63 8.70
N GLN A 24 -4.00 1.07 8.02
CA GLN A 24 -4.19 0.84 6.60
C GLN A 24 -4.81 2.06 5.91
N THR A 25 -4.42 2.33 4.68
CA THR A 25 -5.15 3.20 3.77
C THR A 25 -5.47 2.46 2.47
N TYR A 26 -6.53 2.88 1.79
CA TYR A 26 -6.97 2.30 0.52
C TYR A 26 -7.18 3.43 -0.48
N LEU A 27 -6.64 3.26 -1.68
CA LEU A 27 -6.67 4.22 -2.77
C LEU A 27 -7.30 3.55 -3.99
N GLU A 28 -8.34 4.17 -4.54
CA GLU A 28 -9.01 3.74 -5.76
C GLU A 28 -8.60 4.68 -6.90
N PHE A 29 -8.22 4.12 -8.05
CA PHE A 29 -7.81 4.90 -9.22
C PHE A 29 -8.78 4.74 -10.39
N GLU A 30 -8.90 5.78 -11.22
CA GLU A 30 -9.79 5.78 -12.39
C GLU A 30 -9.41 4.75 -13.47
N ASN A 31 -8.17 4.23 -13.44
CA ASN A 31 -7.70 3.17 -14.34
C ASN A 31 -8.18 1.76 -13.93
N GLY A 32 -8.98 1.65 -12.86
CA GLY A 32 -9.56 0.40 -12.38
C GLY A 32 -8.65 -0.40 -11.44
N TYR A 33 -7.46 0.12 -11.14
CA TYR A 33 -6.59 -0.43 -10.11
C TYR A 33 -6.85 0.24 -8.77
N ASP A 34 -6.66 -0.54 -7.71
CA ASP A 34 -6.66 -0.04 -6.35
C ASP A 34 -5.38 -0.45 -5.62
N ILE A 35 -4.99 0.36 -4.64
CA ILE A 35 -3.87 0.07 -3.74
C ILE A 35 -4.36 0.02 -2.30
N SER A 36 -3.91 -1.01 -1.58
CA SER A 36 -3.94 -1.06 -0.11
C SER A 36 -2.55 -0.86 0.45
N VAL A 37 -2.34 0.22 1.21
CA VAL A 37 -1.09 0.43 1.97
C VAL A 37 -1.34 0.02 3.42
N VAL A 38 -0.56 -0.92 3.95
CA VAL A 38 -0.71 -1.43 5.31
C VAL A 38 0.60 -1.38 6.08
N LYS A 39 0.51 -1.18 7.39
CA LYS A 39 1.61 -1.32 8.34
C LYS A 39 1.07 -2.00 9.59
N HIS A 40 1.73 -3.05 10.04
CA HIS A 40 1.39 -3.71 11.30
C HIS A 40 2.64 -4.31 11.94
N LYS A 41 2.58 -4.67 13.23
CA LYS A 41 3.74 -5.16 14.00
C LYS A 41 4.39 -6.43 13.43
N PHE A 42 3.67 -7.16 12.57
CA PHE A 42 4.13 -8.37 11.91
C PHE A 42 4.42 -8.20 10.40
N SER A 43 4.27 -6.99 9.83
CA SER A 43 4.71 -6.75 8.46
C SER A 43 6.22 -6.95 8.39
N TYR A 44 6.75 -7.29 7.21
CA TYR A 44 8.15 -7.60 6.98
C TYR A 44 9.06 -6.39 7.24
N GLY A 45 9.19 -5.98 8.49
CA GLY A 45 9.71 -4.69 8.91
C GLY A 45 9.64 -4.53 10.42
N GLY A 46 8.68 -5.19 11.10
CA GLY A 46 8.60 -5.26 12.56
C GLY A 46 8.82 -3.90 13.24
N ASP A 47 9.83 -3.81 14.09
CA ASP A 47 10.24 -2.59 14.82
C ASP A 47 10.79 -1.45 13.93
N LYS A 48 11.08 -1.70 12.64
CA LYS A 48 11.54 -0.68 11.68
C LYS A 48 10.40 0.14 11.09
N GLY A 49 9.14 -0.28 11.29
CA GLY A 49 7.97 0.50 10.93
C GLY A 49 7.73 0.67 9.41
N MET A 50 8.11 -0.33 8.62
CA MET A 50 7.95 -0.33 7.15
C MET A 50 6.53 -0.72 6.71
N TYR A 51 6.18 -0.29 5.50
CA TYR A 51 4.88 -0.46 4.87
C TYR A 51 4.90 -1.59 3.83
N GLU A 52 3.72 -2.11 3.55
CA GLU A 52 3.44 -3.03 2.46
C GLU A 52 2.35 -2.43 1.57
N VAL A 53 2.47 -2.61 0.27
CA VAL A 53 1.52 -2.14 -0.74
C VAL A 53 0.99 -3.38 -1.46
N GLY A 54 -0.31 -3.64 -1.35
CA GLY A 54 -1.02 -4.64 -2.15
C GLY A 54 -1.76 -3.97 -3.30
N CYS A 55 -1.76 -4.58 -4.48
CA CYS A 55 -2.44 -4.06 -5.66
C CYS A 55 -3.63 -4.94 -6.04
N PHE A 56 -4.74 -4.29 -6.41
CA PHE A 56 -5.97 -4.95 -6.83
C PHE A 56 -6.41 -4.42 -8.19
N TYR A 57 -7.08 -5.27 -8.96
CA TYR A 57 -7.80 -4.91 -10.18
C TYR A 57 -9.10 -5.72 -10.22
N ASN A 58 -10.25 -5.04 -10.32
CA ASN A 58 -11.58 -5.68 -10.24
C ASN A 58 -11.74 -6.59 -9.01
N ASN A 59 -11.37 -6.13 -7.81
CA ASN A 59 -11.39 -6.90 -6.55
C ASN A 59 -10.51 -8.15 -6.49
N HIS A 60 -9.58 -8.33 -7.44
CA HIS A 60 -8.60 -9.41 -7.42
C HIS A 60 -7.20 -8.85 -7.19
N MET A 61 -6.42 -9.49 -6.32
CA MET A 61 -5.00 -9.15 -6.15
C MET A 61 -4.23 -9.48 -7.43
N VAL A 62 -3.40 -8.55 -7.87
CA VAL A 62 -2.62 -8.66 -9.12
C VAL A 62 -1.20 -8.17 -8.91
N ASP A 63 -0.28 -8.66 -9.75
CA ASP A 63 1.02 -8.04 -9.94
C ASP A 63 0.86 -6.93 -11.01
N PRO A 64 0.91 -5.64 -10.62
CA PRO A 64 0.63 -4.54 -11.54
C PRO A 64 1.82 -4.20 -12.44
N ALA A 65 3.04 -4.53 -12.03
CA ALA A 65 4.26 -3.95 -12.61
C ALA A 65 5.50 -4.85 -12.47
N SER A 66 5.32 -6.16 -12.65
CA SER A 66 6.40 -7.14 -12.50
C SER A 66 7.08 -7.08 -11.13
N TRP A 67 6.28 -6.84 -10.09
CA TRP A 67 6.70 -7.00 -8.71
C TRP A 67 7.18 -8.42 -8.43
N GLY A 68 6.69 -9.41 -9.19
CA GLY A 68 6.90 -10.83 -8.95
C GLY A 68 5.98 -11.40 -7.88
N ASP A 69 5.10 -10.56 -7.32
CA ASP A 69 4.09 -10.87 -6.31
C ASP A 69 2.97 -9.81 -6.39
N THR A 70 1.86 -10.09 -5.73
CA THR A 70 0.72 -9.18 -5.57
C THR A 70 0.90 -8.15 -4.46
N VAL A 71 1.95 -8.29 -3.65
CA VAL A 71 2.30 -7.41 -2.53
C VAL A 71 3.77 -7.00 -2.61
N LYS A 72 4.04 -5.71 -2.45
CA LYS A 72 5.39 -5.15 -2.29
C LYS A 72 5.62 -4.74 -0.84
N GLY A 73 6.59 -5.37 -0.18
CA GLY A 73 6.93 -5.08 1.22
C GLY A 73 8.23 -4.31 1.42
N TRP A 74 8.58 -4.07 2.69
CA TRP A 74 9.80 -3.36 3.12
C TRP A 74 9.90 -1.91 2.59
N LEU A 75 8.77 -1.22 2.48
CA LEU A 75 8.71 0.12 1.89
C LEU A 75 8.81 1.21 2.97
N ASN A 76 9.64 2.21 2.71
CA ASN A 76 9.57 3.49 3.42
C ASN A 76 8.49 4.40 2.77
N PRO A 77 8.14 5.53 3.39
CA PRO A 77 7.15 6.47 2.82
C PRO A 77 7.42 6.89 1.37
N GLU A 78 8.67 7.14 0.99
CA GLU A 78 9.04 7.54 -0.37
C GLU A 78 8.86 6.39 -1.37
N ASP A 79 9.13 5.16 -0.96
CA ASP A 79 8.92 3.99 -1.80
C ASP A 79 7.42 3.70 -1.96
N VAL A 80 6.61 3.91 -0.93
CA VAL A 80 5.14 3.86 -1.05
C VAL A 80 4.64 4.86 -2.08
N GLU A 81 5.14 6.11 -2.06
CA GLU A 81 4.78 7.12 -3.08
C GLU A 81 5.13 6.67 -4.51
N LYS A 82 6.29 6.02 -4.69
CA LYS A 82 6.72 5.52 -6.00
C LYS A 82 5.80 4.42 -6.51
N GLU A 83 5.44 3.45 -5.66
CA GLU A 83 4.54 2.36 -6.06
C GLU A 83 3.13 2.89 -6.37
N ILE A 84 2.62 3.85 -5.59
CA ILE A 84 1.35 4.53 -5.87
C ILE A 84 1.38 5.22 -7.23
N ALA A 85 2.42 6.03 -7.50
CA ALA A 85 2.53 6.76 -8.76
C ALA A 85 2.67 5.82 -9.96
N LEU A 86 3.36 4.69 -9.79
CA LEU A 86 3.52 3.67 -10.82
C LEU A 86 2.20 2.97 -11.15
N VAL A 87 1.45 2.49 -10.16
CA VAL A 87 0.15 1.82 -10.39
C VAL A 87 -0.90 2.81 -10.91
N GLN A 88 -0.90 4.04 -10.42
CA GLN A 88 -1.80 5.09 -10.91
C GLN A 88 -1.57 5.41 -12.39
N ALA A 89 -0.35 5.21 -12.92
CA ALA A 89 0.00 5.52 -14.30
C ALA A 89 -0.22 4.36 -15.30
N LEU A 90 -0.68 3.20 -14.85
CA LEU A 90 -1.05 2.05 -15.69
C LEU A 90 -2.34 2.33 -16.48
#